data_AF-A0A9D5CIH1-F1
#
_entry.id   AF-A0A9D5CIH1-F1
#
_cell.length_a   1.000
_cell.length_b   1.000
_cell.length_c   1.000
_cell.angle_alpha   90.00
_cell.angle_beta   90.00
_cell.angle_gamma   90.00
#
_symmetry.space_group_name_H-M   'P 1'
#
loop_
_entity.id
_entity.type
_entity.pdbx_description
1 polymer ?
#
loop_
_entity_poly.entity_id
_entity_poly.type
_entity_poly.pdbx_seq_one_letter_code
_entity_poly.pdbx_strand_id
1 'polypeptide(L)'
;MMLISNYDKECCQAYMNIRKEALDECLSLLRMERWSIEEILQMAWNLLNNKIKRWNRAMKVFVRVYLTSERRLCDLVLGDYSSSVRDSCFVEITKVQSCKC
;
A
#
# COMPACT_ATOMS: atom_id res chain seq x y z
N MET A 1 -0.56 23.09 -13.41
CA MET A 1 0.09 21.85 -12.90
C MET A 1 1.10 21.42 -13.96
N MET A 2 2.28 20.88 -13.61
CA MET A 2 3.30 20.50 -14.60
C MET A 2 2.72 19.50 -15.60
N LEU A 3 2.22 20.01 -16.74
CA LEU A 3 1.45 19.26 -17.73
C LEU A 3 1.98 19.46 -19.16
N ILE A 4 3.20 20.02 -19.32
CA ILE A 4 3.76 20.32 -20.64
C ILE A 4 5.28 20.10 -20.62
N SER A 5 5.72 18.85 -20.56
CA SER A 5 7.10 18.47 -20.87
C SER A 5 7.20 16.95 -20.93
N ASN A 6 8.15 16.43 -21.70
CA ASN A 6 8.44 15.00 -21.92
C ASN A 6 8.82 14.19 -20.64
N TYR A 7 8.41 14.61 -19.45
CA TYR A 7 8.75 14.05 -18.14
C TYR A 7 7.61 13.27 -17.46
N ASP A 8 6.60 12.85 -18.23
CA ASP A 8 5.44 12.12 -17.71
C ASP A 8 5.83 10.87 -16.92
N LYS A 9 6.88 10.17 -17.39
CA LYS A 9 7.38 8.94 -16.76
C LYS A 9 8.03 9.23 -15.42
N GLU A 10 8.88 10.25 -15.37
CA GLU A 10 9.59 10.70 -14.18
C GLU A 10 8.60 11.21 -13.13
N CYS A 11 7.57 11.94 -13.55
CA CYS A 11 6.49 12.41 -12.67
C CYS A 11 5.69 11.23 -12.09
N CYS A 12 5.29 10.26 -12.93
CA CYS A 12 4.61 9.05 -12.46
C CYS A 12 5.48 8.25 -11.49
N GLN A 13 6.78 8.12 -11.78
CA GLN A 13 7.71 7.40 -10.92
C GLN A 13 7.90 8.10 -9.57
N ALA A 14 8.08 9.43 -9.56
CA ALA A 14 8.18 10.21 -8.34
C ALA A 14 6.90 10.11 -7.49
N TYR A 15 5.74 10.22 -8.13
CA TYR A 15 4.44 9.99 -7.49
C TYR A 15 4.37 8.61 -6.85
N MET A 16 4.66 7.55 -7.61
CA MET A 16 4.61 6.17 -7.10
C MET A 16 5.54 5.96 -5.89
N ASN A 17 6.75 6.52 -5.91
CA ASN A 17 7.69 6.37 -4.80
C ASN A 17 7.16 7.01 -3.51
N ILE A 18 6.67 8.25 -3.59
CA ILE A 18 6.09 8.96 -2.44
C ILE A 18 4.87 8.20 -1.89
N ARG A 19 4.02 7.66 -2.77
CA ARG A 19 2.84 6.88 -2.34
C ARG A 19 3.20 5.53 -1.74
N LYS A 20 4.30 4.88 -2.18
CA LYS A 20 4.83 3.66 -1.57
C LYS A 20 5.34 3.92 -0.14
N GLU A 21 6.04 5.03 0.08
CA GLU A 21 6.47 5.43 1.43
C GLU A 21 5.26 5.70 2.35
N ALA A 22 4.23 6.38 1.83
CA ALA A 22 2.98 6.60 2.56
C ALA A 22 2.23 5.29 2.87
N LEU A 23 2.31 4.29 1.98
CA LEU A 23 1.76 2.95 2.22
C LEU A 23 2.49 2.27 3.38
N ASP A 24 3.83 2.28 3.37
CA ASP A 24 4.63 1.67 4.42
C ASP A 24 4.38 2.33 5.78
N GLU A 25 4.26 3.67 5.81
CA GLU A 25 3.87 4.41 7.02
C GLU A 25 2.47 3.99 7.51
N CYS A 26 1.49 3.89 6.61
CA CYS A 26 0.14 3.43 6.95
C CYS A 26 0.14 2.01 7.55
N LEU A 27 0.88 1.08 6.95
CA LEU A 27 1.01 -0.30 7.46
C LEU A 27 1.67 -0.33 8.84
N SER A 28 2.68 0.50 9.06
CA SER A 28 3.35 0.67 10.36
C SER A 28 2.38 1.19 11.42
N LEU A 29 1.61 2.25 11.13
CA LEU A 29 0.61 2.82 12.03
C LEU A 29 -0.50 1.81 12.39
N LEU A 30 -0.91 1.00 11.42
CA LEU A 30 -1.86 -0.09 11.63
C LEU A 30 -1.29 -1.27 12.44
N ARG A 31 0.01 -1.24 12.74
CA ARG A 31 0.78 -2.33 13.38
C ARG A 31 0.59 -3.66 12.66
N MET A 32 0.62 -3.60 11.33
CA MET A 32 0.61 -4.77 10.47
C MET A 32 2.00 -5.40 10.49
N GLU A 33 2.34 -6.01 11.62
CA GLU A 33 3.61 -6.69 11.84
C GLU A 33 3.70 -7.92 10.94
N ARG A 34 4.84 -8.08 10.27
CA ARG A 34 5.17 -9.31 9.55
C ARG A 34 5.79 -10.28 10.54
N TRP A 35 5.40 -11.54 10.43
CA TRP A 35 5.95 -12.63 11.23
C TRP A 35 6.49 -13.68 10.28
N SER A 36 7.65 -14.24 10.60
CA SER A 36 8.12 -15.44 9.93
C SER A 36 7.20 -16.63 10.28
N ILE A 37 7.24 -17.68 9.47
CA ILE A 37 6.49 -18.90 9.76
C ILE A 37 6.96 -19.49 11.09
N GLU A 38 8.27 -19.50 11.34
CA GLU A 38 8.86 -19.97 12.60
C GLU A 38 8.35 -19.19 13.82
N GLU A 39 8.29 -17.86 13.73
CA GLU A 39 7.78 -17.01 14.82
C GLU A 39 6.31 -17.29 15.15
N ILE A 40 5.50 -17.56 14.13
CA ILE A 40 4.08 -17.93 14.31
C ILE A 40 3.98 -19.29 15.00
N LEU A 41 4.78 -20.27 14.57
CA LEU A 41 4.75 -21.64 15.09
C LEU A 41 5.23 -21.73 16.54
N GLN A 42 6.17 -20.88 16.96
CA GLN A 42 6.65 -20.82 18.34
C GLN A 42 5.74 -20.01 19.28
N MET A 43 4.72 -19.34 18.75
CA MET A 43 3.89 -18.42 19.52
C MET A 43 2.79 -19.14 20.31
N ALA A 44 2.63 -18.76 21.58
CA ALA A 44 1.50 -19.25 22.37
C ALA A 44 0.16 -18.89 21.71
N TRP A 45 -0.76 -19.85 21.65
CA TRP A 45 -2.05 -19.72 20.95
C TRP A 45 -2.84 -18.47 21.35
N ASN A 46 -2.89 -18.14 22.64
CA ASN A 46 -3.61 -16.96 23.13
C ASN A 46 -3.06 -15.66 22.55
N LEU A 47 -1.73 -15.54 22.42
CA LEU A 47 -1.07 -14.39 21.81
C LEU A 47 -1.33 -14.34 20.30
N LEU A 48 -1.21 -15.48 19.62
CA LEU A 48 -1.46 -15.60 18.18
C LEU A 48 -2.92 -15.21 17.84
N ASN A 49 -3.90 -15.74 18.57
CA ASN A 49 -5.31 -15.43 18.37
C ASN A 49 -5.60 -13.92 18.54
N ASN A 50 -4.97 -13.27 19.52
CA ASN A 50 -5.10 -11.82 19.71
C ASN A 50 -4.49 -11.04 18.54
N LYS A 51 -3.33 -11.46 18.03
CA LYS A 51 -2.70 -10.87 16.84
C LYS A 51 -3.56 -11.04 15.59
N ILE A 52 -4.12 -12.23 15.34
CA ILE A 52 -5.03 -12.48 14.21
C ILE A 52 -6.24 -11.54 14.24
N LYS A 53 -6.88 -11.39 15.41
CA LYS A 53 -8.03 -10.49 15.57
C LYS A 53 -7.66 -9.03 15.29
N ARG A 54 -6.49 -8.59 15.77
CA ARG A 54 -5.97 -7.24 15.51
C ARG A 54 -5.69 -7.04 14.02
N TRP A 55 -5.01 -8.00 13.39
CA TRP A 55 -4.65 -7.96 11.98
C TRP A 55 -5.90 -7.92 11.08
N ASN A 56 -6.94 -8.70 11.41
CA ASN A 56 -8.22 -8.66 10.68
C ASN A 56 -8.89 -7.28 10.75
N ARG A 57 -8.88 -6.62 11.91
CA ARG A 57 -9.41 -5.26 12.07
C ARG A 57 -8.58 -4.23 11.29
N ALA A 58 -7.26 -4.30 11.38
CA ALA A 58 -6.35 -3.43 10.64
C ALA A 58 -6.54 -3.59 9.12
N MET A 59 -6.62 -4.82 8.63
CA MET A 59 -6.80 -5.12 7.21
C MET A 59 -8.14 -4.59 6.67
N LYS A 60 -9.21 -4.63 7.48
CA LYS A 60 -10.50 -4.01 7.11
C LYS A 60 -10.38 -2.50 6.91
N VAL A 61 -9.66 -1.82 7.81
CA VAL A 61 -9.39 -0.38 7.68
C VAL A 61 -8.53 -0.10 6.45
N PHE A 62 -7.45 -0.86 6.27
CA PHE A 62 -6.56 -0.74 5.13
C PHE A 62 -7.32 -0.86 3.79
N VAL A 63 -8.11 -1.91 3.62
CA VAL A 63 -8.85 -2.15 2.37
C VAL A 63 -9.93 -1.10 2.13
N ARG A 64 -10.70 -0.74 3.16
CA ARG A 64 -11.87 0.15 3.00
C ARG A 64 -11.51 1.63 2.98
N VAL A 65 -10.43 2.01 3.63
CA VAL A 65 -10.06 3.42 3.80
C VAL A 65 -8.84 3.75 2.95
N TYR A 66 -7.73 3.04 3.15
CA TYR A 66 -6.48 3.37 2.47
C TYR A 66 -6.55 3.07 0.97
N LEU A 67 -6.89 1.83 0.58
CA LEU A 67 -6.92 1.45 -0.84
C LEU A 67 -7.96 2.25 -1.63
N THR A 68 -9.13 2.50 -1.04
CA THR A 68 -10.15 3.36 -1.67
C THR A 68 -9.66 4.80 -1.85
N SER A 69 -8.95 5.34 -0.86
CA SER A 69 -8.37 6.68 -0.95
C SER A 69 -7.25 6.75 -1.98
N GLU A 70 -6.39 5.73 -2.04
CA GLU A 70 -5.30 5.64 -3.02
C GLU A 70 -5.85 5.55 -4.44
N ARG A 71 -6.90 4.75 -4.67
CA ARG A 71 -7.58 4.68 -5.97
C ARG A 71 -8.08 6.04 -6.42
N ARG A 72 -8.77 6.77 -5.53
CA ARG A 72 -9.26 8.12 -5.80
C ARG A 72 -8.14 9.10 -6.08
N LEU A 73 -7.01 8.98 -5.37
CA LEU A 73 -5.84 9.82 -5.59
C LEU A 73 -5.19 9.57 -6.95
N CYS A 74 -5.04 8.30 -7.36
CA CYS A 74 -4.58 7.98 -8.71
C CYS A 74 -5.51 8.56 -9.79
N ASP A 75 -6.84 8.46 -9.61
CA ASP A 75 -7.81 9.04 -10.54
C ASP A 75 -7.75 10.57 -10.60
N LEU A 76 -7.45 11.24 -9.48
CA LEU A 76 -7.34 12.70 -9.41
C LEU A 76 -6.00 13.23 -9.96
N VAL A 77 -4.88 12.64 -9.54
CA VAL A 77 -3.53 13.11 -9.86
C VAL A 77 -3.14 12.74 -11.29
N LEU A 78 -3.58 11.57 -11.76
CA LEU A 78 -3.26 11.04 -13.09
C LEU A 78 -4.47 11.13 -14.03
N GLY A 79 -5.43 12.02 -13.75
CA GLY A 79 -6.70 12.10 -14.48
C GLY A 79 -6.56 12.30 -15.99
N ASP A 80 -5.53 13.02 -16.42
CA ASP A 80 -5.23 13.29 -17.84
C ASP A 80 -4.58 12.09 -18.55
N TYR A 81 -4.12 11.06 -17.82
CA TYR A 81 -3.55 9.84 -18.38
C TYR A 81 -4.63 8.78 -18.67
N SER A 82 -4.29 7.78 -19.48
CA SER A 82 -5.19 6.66 -19.76
C SER A 82 -5.55 5.86 -18.50
N SER A 83 -6.71 5.22 -18.48
CA SER A 83 -7.12 4.33 -17.38
C SER A 83 -6.08 3.24 -17.09
N SER A 84 -5.44 2.70 -18.13
CA SER A 84 -4.38 1.71 -17.99
C SER A 84 -3.17 2.21 -17.21
N VAL A 85 -2.78 3.48 -17.37
CA VAL A 85 -1.67 4.10 -16.61
C VAL A 85 -2.07 4.30 -15.16
N ARG A 86 -3.32 4.72 -14.91
CA ARG A 86 -3.81 4.90 -13.53
C ARG A 86 -3.92 3.58 -12.78
N ASP A 87 -4.44 2.55 -13.44
CA ASP A 87 -4.56 1.20 -12.88
C ASP A 87 -3.17 0.59 -12.62
N SER A 88 -2.22 0.74 -13.55
CA SER A 88 -0.86 0.24 -13.34
C SER A 88 -0.16 0.97 -12.20
N CYS A 89 -0.29 2.30 -12.09
CA CYS A 89 0.27 3.07 -10.97
C CYS A 89 -0.36 2.64 -9.64
N PHE A 90 -1.69 2.50 -9.57
CA PHE A 90 -2.37 2.02 -8.37
C PHE A 90 -1.87 0.63 -7.94
N VAL A 91 -1.76 -0.29 -8.88
CA VAL A 91 -1.24 -1.64 -8.61
C VAL A 91 0.21 -1.58 -8.14
N GLU A 92 1.06 -0.79 -8.79
CA GLU A 92 2.46 -0.64 -8.39
C GLU A 92 2.62 -0.02 -7.00
N ILE A 93 1.80 0.97 -6.66
CA ILE A 93 1.81 1.60 -5.32
C ILE A 93 1.36 0.62 -4.25
N THR A 94 0.30 -0.14 -4.52
CA THR A 94 -0.32 -1.04 -3.55
C THR A 94 0.34 -2.42 -3.47
N LYS A 95 1.25 -2.73 -4.39
CA LYS A 95 2.18 -3.86 -4.27
C LYS A 95 3.10 -3.61 -3.10
N VAL A 96 2.84 -4.34 -2.03
CA VAL A 96 3.73 -4.46 -0.90
C VAL A 96 5.07 -4.99 -1.41
N GLN A 97 6.16 -4.24 -1.24
CA GLN A 97 7.48 -4.75 -1.58
C GLN A 97 7.73 -6.01 -0.74
N SER A 98 7.93 -7.13 -1.43
CA SER A 98 8.38 -8.40 -0.86
C SER A 98 9.72 -8.14 -0.19
N CYS A 99 9.76 -8.02 1.14
CA CYS A 99 11.02 -8.13 1.85
C CYS A 99 11.34 -9.62 1.93
N LYS A 100 12.59 -9.97 1.62
CA LYS A 100 13.16 -11.30 1.86
C LYS A 100 12.83 -11.71 3.30
N CYS A 101 11.95 -12.69 3.45
CA CYS A 101 11.97 -13.54 4.63
C CYS A 101 13.27 -14.33 4.63
#